data_AF-A0A7Z7LXU8-F1
#
_entry.id   AF-A0A7Z7LXU8-F1
#
_cell.length_a   1.000
_cell.length_b   1.000
_cell.length_c   1.000
_cell.angle_alpha   90.00
_cell.angle_beta   90.00
_cell.angle_gamma   90.00
#
_symmetry.space_group_name_H-M   'P 1'
#
loop_
_entity.id
_entity.type
_entity.pdbx_description
1 polymer ?
#
loop_
_entity_poly.entity_id
_entity_poly.type
_entity_poly.pdbx_seq_one_letter_code
_entity_poly.pdbx_strand_id
1 'polypeptide(L)'
;MYYLRERVDYKNNNIKHLIITNGFEWFFFNASDFYNLFYKNSELIKEYKTFRDGRKDTTKNELFYNEIAKKYIDKVEDALPFVHLDFRDKEVSKFKEKELVNIYKLFSDVHLLGKSFGNDSNQLNKAFYNELLHIIGLEEVKESGKKVIQRKKSKDSDYGPLLENTIFTLEDKDYLPKIKNIPNNEEKSFTVGLELCLTWVNRILFLKLLESQLRSYNGDSTEYKFLNSDFIPGFDSLNELFFSALAKPVKERHQRYSEKFRYIPYLNSSLFERSELEDLTFDITALMDEEMEVYSSTVLKNSNGKKQTGKLNTLEYLFKFLDAYDFSADASVEINDKQQNKTLINASVLGLIFEKINGYKDGSFYTPGTITMFMCKETLRKSVVQKFKEEITDTIETFEDVIDYCNNFFKKEERKKFNELVNSIRICDPAVGSGHFLVSALNEMIVLKSELGILGDEDGKKLPCTIEIDNDEIYILMLMENYLVIIVKIHKV
;
A
#
# COMPACT_ATOMS: atom_id res chain seq x y z
N MET A 1 -8.90 19.75 37.61
CA MET A 1 -7.57 20.09 38.18
C MET A 1 -6.43 19.53 37.33
N TYR A 2 -6.37 18.21 37.07
CA TYR A 2 -5.29 17.57 36.29
C TYR A 2 -4.99 18.23 34.95
N TYR A 3 -6.01 18.53 34.15
CA TYR A 3 -5.85 19.26 32.89
C TYR A 3 -5.11 20.61 33.03
N LEU A 4 -5.45 21.39 34.06
CA LEU A 4 -4.81 22.68 34.29
C LEU A 4 -3.35 22.52 34.75
N ARG A 5 -3.03 21.48 35.52
CA ARG A 5 -1.63 21.14 35.86
C ARG A 5 -0.81 20.87 34.61
N GLU A 6 -1.31 19.98 33.74
CA GLU A 6 -0.66 19.66 32.46
C GLU A 6 -0.45 20.90 31.59
N ARG A 7 -1.50 21.71 31.38
CA ARG A 7 -1.44 22.87 30.49
C ARG A 7 -0.65 24.05 31.07
N VAL A 8 -0.81 24.35 32.36
CA VAL A 8 -0.28 25.57 32.99
C VAL A 8 1.06 25.34 33.67
N ASP A 9 1.23 24.23 34.38
CA ASP A 9 2.42 23.99 35.20
C ASP A 9 3.48 23.25 34.38
N TYR A 10 3.09 22.17 33.72
CA TYR A 10 3.99 21.37 32.86
C TYR A 10 4.09 21.90 31.43
N LYS A 11 3.29 22.92 31.07
CA LYS A 11 3.25 23.53 29.73
C LYS A 11 3.02 22.53 28.60
N ASN A 12 2.40 21.39 28.90
CA ASN A 12 2.11 20.35 27.92
C ASN A 12 1.10 20.89 26.90
N ASN A 13 1.48 20.98 25.64
CA ASN A 13 0.64 21.46 24.54
C ASN A 13 0.19 20.37 23.57
N ASN A 14 0.41 19.10 23.91
CA ASN A 14 0.13 17.97 23.05
C ASN A 14 -0.94 17.02 23.61
N ILE A 15 -1.84 17.52 24.46
CA ILE A 15 -2.99 16.76 24.97
C ILE A 15 -4.02 16.61 23.84
N LYS A 16 -4.45 15.38 23.55
CA LYS A 16 -5.45 15.07 22.50
C LYS A 16 -6.83 14.78 23.06
N HIS A 17 -6.86 13.98 24.12
CA HIS A 17 -8.09 13.57 24.79
C HIS A 17 -7.95 13.67 26.31
N LEU A 18 -9.07 13.90 26.99
CA LEU A 18 -9.19 13.71 28.43
C LEU A 18 -10.16 12.55 28.66
N ILE A 19 -9.76 11.61 29.51
CA ILE A 19 -10.52 10.40 29.76
C ILE A 19 -10.79 10.27 31.25
N ILE A 20 -12.05 10.08 31.62
CA ILE A 20 -12.47 9.79 32.98
C ILE A 20 -13.03 8.38 33.00
N THR A 21 -12.54 7.53 33.89
CA THR A 21 -12.98 6.14 33.96
C THR A 21 -12.81 5.51 35.34
N ASN A 22 -13.63 4.52 35.63
CA ASN A 22 -13.48 3.57 36.75
C ASN A 22 -13.14 2.14 36.28
N GLY A 23 -12.79 1.97 34.99
CA GLY A 23 -12.53 0.68 34.34
C GLY A 23 -13.76 0.09 33.61
N PHE A 24 -14.97 0.35 34.11
CA PHE A 24 -16.22 -0.15 33.50
C PHE A 24 -16.98 0.93 32.73
N GLU A 25 -16.92 2.17 33.23
CA GLU A 25 -17.56 3.33 32.65
C GLU A 25 -16.49 4.31 32.19
N TRP A 26 -16.67 4.88 31.00
CA TRP A 26 -15.67 5.69 30.32
C TRP A 26 -16.32 6.94 29.72
N PHE A 27 -15.66 8.08 29.93
CA PHE A 27 -16.02 9.36 29.33
C PHE A 27 -14.82 9.91 28.56
N PHE A 28 -15.00 10.17 27.27
CA PHE A 28 -13.99 10.72 26.38
C PHE A 28 -14.33 12.15 26.01
N PHE A 29 -13.40 13.06 26.28
CA PHE A 29 -13.51 14.46 25.92
C PHE A 29 -12.39 14.84 24.94
N ASN A 30 -12.70 15.68 23.96
CA ASN A 30 -11.69 16.24 23.06
C ASN A 30 -10.93 17.37 23.78
N ALA A 31 -9.60 17.38 23.69
CA ALA A 31 -8.79 18.39 24.35
C ALA A 31 -8.98 19.81 23.79
N SER A 32 -9.44 19.93 22.54
CA SER A 32 -9.75 21.23 21.91
C SER A 32 -10.95 21.92 22.57
N ASP A 33 -11.95 21.16 23.00
CA ASP A 33 -13.11 21.69 23.73
C ASP A 33 -12.67 22.18 25.11
N PHE A 34 -11.86 21.39 25.83
CA PHE A 34 -11.26 21.81 27.10
C PHE A 34 -10.38 23.05 26.96
N TYR A 35 -9.65 23.16 25.84
CA TYR A 35 -8.85 24.34 25.55
C TYR A 35 -9.73 25.58 25.37
N ASN A 36 -10.80 25.46 24.59
CA ASN A 36 -11.68 26.58 24.30
C ASN A 36 -12.52 27.00 25.51
N LEU A 37 -13.05 26.05 26.28
CA LEU A 37 -13.98 26.31 27.38
C LEU A 37 -13.26 26.65 28.69
N PHE A 38 -12.14 26.00 29.01
CA PHE A 38 -11.45 26.17 30.29
C PHE A 38 -10.11 26.90 30.16
N TYR A 39 -9.23 26.50 29.25
CA TYR A 39 -7.88 27.08 29.20
C TYR A 39 -7.86 28.54 28.72
N LYS A 40 -8.71 28.88 27.73
CA LYS A 40 -8.88 30.27 27.28
C LYS A 40 -9.57 31.17 28.32
N ASN A 41 -10.19 30.59 29.35
CA ASN A 41 -10.83 31.37 30.40
C ASN A 41 -9.78 31.98 31.35
N SER A 42 -9.42 33.23 31.09
CA SER A 42 -8.38 33.94 31.84
C SER A 42 -8.69 34.09 33.34
N GLU A 43 -9.96 34.17 33.72
CA GLU A 43 -10.39 34.24 35.13
C GLU A 43 -10.11 32.92 35.84
N LEU A 44 -10.52 31.79 35.25
CA LEU A 44 -10.23 30.45 35.78
C LEU A 44 -8.73 30.22 35.93
N ILE A 45 -7.92 30.60 34.93
CA ILE A 45 -6.47 30.44 34.97
C ILE A 45 -5.84 31.29 36.09
N LYS A 46 -6.34 32.50 36.32
CA LYS A 46 -5.89 33.36 37.42
C LYS A 46 -6.26 32.78 38.79
N GLU A 47 -7.48 32.29 38.95
CA GLU A 47 -7.93 31.65 40.18
C GLU A 47 -7.14 30.35 40.47
N TYR A 48 -6.89 29.54 39.43
CA TYR A 48 -6.06 28.34 39.52
C TYR A 48 -4.63 28.65 39.98
N LYS A 49 -3.97 29.66 39.38
CA LYS A 49 -2.62 30.07 39.79
C LYS A 49 -2.59 30.57 41.23
N THR A 50 -3.61 31.33 41.65
CA THR A 50 -3.72 31.84 43.03
C THR A 50 -3.87 30.68 44.04
N PHE A 51 -4.67 29.67 43.70
CA PHE A 51 -4.80 28.45 44.50
C PHE A 51 -3.50 27.65 44.56
N ARG A 52 -2.88 27.39 43.40
CA ARG A 52 -1.61 26.65 43.26
C ARG A 52 -0.47 27.31 44.05
N ASP A 53 -0.41 28.65 44.03
CA ASP A 53 0.63 29.42 44.69
C ASP A 53 0.39 29.58 46.21
N GLY A 54 -0.62 28.90 46.77
CA GLY A 54 -0.92 28.91 48.21
C GLY A 54 -1.49 30.23 48.73
N ARG A 55 -2.05 31.06 47.84
CA ARG A 55 -2.60 32.40 48.16
C ARG A 55 -4.11 32.38 48.44
N LYS A 56 -4.66 31.21 48.74
CA LYS A 56 -6.06 30.98 49.11
C LYS A 56 -6.12 30.44 50.54
N ASP A 57 -7.31 30.48 51.14
CA ASP A 57 -7.54 30.13 52.54
C ASP A 57 -7.15 28.69 52.91
N THR A 58 -7.03 27.81 51.91
CA THR A 58 -6.51 26.45 52.08
C THR A 58 -5.86 25.94 50.80
N THR A 59 -4.90 25.01 50.95
CA THR A 59 -4.27 24.26 49.86
C THR A 59 -4.98 22.93 49.56
N LYS A 60 -6.04 22.61 50.31
CA LYS A 60 -6.84 21.39 50.09
C LYS A 60 -7.53 21.44 48.72
N ASN A 61 -7.48 20.32 48.00
CA ASN A 61 -8.14 20.19 46.69
C ASN A 61 -9.66 20.40 46.75
N GLU A 62 -10.30 20.18 47.91
CA GLU A 62 -11.72 20.43 48.13
C GLU A 62 -12.13 21.86 47.77
N LEU A 63 -11.32 22.85 48.16
CA LEU A 63 -11.55 24.26 47.81
C LEU A 63 -11.54 24.43 46.29
N PHE A 64 -10.56 23.84 45.62
CA PHE A 64 -10.46 23.95 44.17
C PHE A 64 -11.66 23.31 43.48
N TYR A 65 -12.09 22.12 43.88
CA TYR A 65 -13.20 21.44 43.21
C TYR A 65 -14.56 22.10 43.51
N ASN A 66 -14.82 22.42 44.78
CA ASN A 66 -16.16 22.83 45.21
C ASN A 66 -16.45 24.32 44.98
N GLU A 67 -15.43 25.17 45.00
CA GLU A 67 -15.62 26.63 44.94
C GLU A 67 -15.03 27.26 43.67
N ILE A 68 -13.87 26.79 43.21
CA ILE A 68 -13.23 27.34 42.01
C ILE A 68 -13.76 26.65 40.75
N ALA A 69 -13.47 25.37 40.57
CA ALA A 69 -13.78 24.63 39.35
C ALA A 69 -15.28 24.55 39.08
N LYS A 70 -16.09 24.25 40.11
CA LYS A 70 -17.55 24.14 40.01
C LYS A 70 -18.19 25.35 39.31
N LYS A 71 -17.86 26.56 39.76
CA LYS A 71 -18.33 27.83 39.17
C LYS A 71 -18.11 27.93 37.65
N TYR A 72 -17.03 27.37 37.13
CA TYR A 72 -16.71 27.43 35.69
C TYR A 72 -17.25 26.23 34.91
N ILE A 73 -17.39 25.07 35.56
CA ILE A 73 -18.01 23.88 34.99
C ILE A 73 -19.51 24.13 34.78
N ASP A 74 -20.21 24.66 35.79
CA ASP A 74 -21.64 24.97 35.73
C ASP A 74 -22.00 25.93 34.58
N LYS A 75 -21.04 26.74 34.10
CA LYS A 75 -21.24 27.66 32.96
C LYS A 75 -21.18 26.99 31.59
N VAL A 76 -20.62 25.78 31.51
CA VAL A 76 -20.32 25.09 30.25
C VAL A 76 -20.90 23.67 30.21
N GLU A 77 -21.73 23.31 31.20
CA GLU A 77 -22.31 21.97 31.37
C GLU A 77 -23.05 21.51 30.11
N ASP A 78 -23.89 22.36 29.54
CA ASP A 78 -24.65 22.06 28.31
C ASP A 78 -23.80 22.15 27.02
N ALA A 79 -22.59 22.69 27.11
CA ALA A 79 -21.74 23.01 25.96
C ALA A 79 -20.52 22.09 25.83
N LEU A 80 -20.30 21.17 26.77
CA LEU A 80 -19.15 20.29 26.80
C LEU A 80 -19.49 18.92 26.16
N PRO A 81 -19.14 18.68 24.89
CA PRO A 81 -19.41 17.40 24.25
C PRO A 81 -18.50 16.29 24.82
N PHE A 82 -19.05 15.08 24.92
CA PHE A 82 -18.31 13.88 25.29
C PHE A 82 -18.90 12.64 24.65
N VAL A 83 -18.09 11.58 24.59
CA VAL A 83 -18.54 10.22 24.29
C VAL A 83 -18.58 9.45 25.60
N HIS A 84 -19.70 8.76 25.85
CA HIS A 84 -19.90 7.90 27.03
C HIS A 84 -20.03 6.45 26.61
N LEU A 85 -19.36 5.58 27.36
CA LEU A 85 -19.40 4.14 27.17
C LEU A 85 -19.47 3.45 28.54
N ASP A 86 -20.47 2.60 28.73
CA ASP A 86 -20.61 1.78 29.93
C ASP A 86 -20.67 0.29 29.55
N PHE A 87 -19.67 -0.47 30.01
CA PHE A 87 -19.59 -1.91 29.77
C PHE A 87 -20.47 -2.73 30.72
N ARG A 88 -21.15 -2.11 31.70
CA ARG A 88 -22.10 -2.78 32.60
C ARG A 88 -23.46 -2.95 31.96
N ASP A 89 -23.83 -2.06 31.04
CA ASP A 89 -25.13 -2.08 30.37
C ASP A 89 -25.25 -3.24 29.36
N LYS A 90 -24.11 -3.75 28.88
CA LYS A 90 -24.07 -4.79 27.84
C LYS A 90 -22.76 -5.57 27.89
N GLU A 91 -22.86 -6.89 28.04
CA GLU A 91 -21.70 -7.80 27.97
C GLU A 91 -21.02 -7.73 26.59
N VAL A 92 -19.69 -7.84 26.58
CA VAL A 92 -18.86 -7.75 25.35
C VAL A 92 -19.31 -8.74 24.27
N SER A 93 -19.75 -9.94 24.68
CA SER A 93 -20.24 -11.00 23.79
C SER A 93 -21.57 -10.70 23.08
N LYS A 94 -22.30 -9.66 23.52
CA LYS A 94 -23.62 -9.29 22.99
C LYS A 94 -23.57 -8.06 22.06
N PHE A 95 -22.41 -7.43 21.88
CA PHE A 95 -22.28 -6.33 20.93
C PHE A 95 -22.37 -6.84 19.49
N LYS A 96 -23.05 -6.07 18.65
CA LYS A 96 -23.04 -6.29 17.21
C LYS A 96 -21.68 -5.87 16.66
N GLU A 97 -21.28 -6.46 15.55
CA GLU A 97 -20.01 -6.18 14.89
C GLU A 97 -19.75 -4.68 14.66
N LYS A 98 -20.75 -3.93 14.19
CA LYS A 98 -20.65 -2.47 14.00
C LYS A 98 -20.39 -1.71 15.31
N GLU A 99 -20.94 -2.17 16.43
CA GLU A 99 -20.71 -1.56 17.74
C GLU A 99 -19.30 -1.86 18.23
N LEU A 100 -18.82 -3.10 18.06
CA LEU A 100 -17.45 -3.51 18.38
C LEU A 100 -16.42 -2.71 17.57
N VAL A 101 -16.67 -2.50 16.27
CA VAL A 101 -15.81 -1.67 15.42
C VAL A 101 -15.73 -0.24 15.92
N ASN A 102 -16.84 0.35 16.37
CA ASN A 102 -16.85 1.70 16.92
C ASN A 102 -16.10 1.79 18.25
N ILE A 103 -16.29 0.81 19.13
CA ILE A 103 -15.54 0.71 20.39
C ILE A 103 -14.05 0.56 20.11
N TYR A 104 -13.66 -0.35 19.21
CA TYR A 104 -12.28 -0.53 18.79
C TYR A 104 -11.66 0.77 18.26
N LYS A 105 -12.37 1.48 17.37
CA LYS A 105 -11.91 2.79 16.85
C LYS A 105 -11.72 3.81 17.96
N LEU A 106 -12.62 3.87 18.94
CA LEU A 106 -12.56 4.79 20.07
C LEU A 106 -11.31 4.55 20.94
N PHE A 107 -10.92 3.29 21.14
CA PHE A 107 -9.73 2.91 21.91
C PHE A 107 -8.45 2.76 21.07
N SER A 108 -8.51 2.95 19.75
CA SER A 108 -7.34 2.86 18.87
C SER A 108 -6.31 3.94 19.21
N ASP A 109 -5.04 3.64 18.97
CA ASP A 109 -3.94 4.59 19.13
C ASP A 109 -4.09 5.80 18.18
N VAL A 110 -4.69 5.59 17.00
CA VAL A 110 -5.07 6.64 16.05
C VAL A 110 -5.96 7.68 16.71
N HIS A 111 -7.05 7.23 17.35
CA HIS A 111 -7.95 8.14 18.06
C HIS A 111 -7.28 8.72 19.29
N LEU A 112 -6.78 7.89 20.21
CA LEU A 112 -6.30 8.31 21.52
C LEU A 112 -5.07 9.24 21.46
N LEU A 113 -4.16 8.99 20.53
CA LEU A 113 -2.94 9.79 20.37
C LEU A 113 -3.09 10.90 19.34
N GLY A 114 -4.29 11.04 18.75
CA GLY A 114 -4.54 12.00 17.67
C GLY A 114 -3.52 11.89 16.54
N LYS A 115 -3.03 10.67 16.30
CA LYS A 115 -2.30 10.40 15.06
C LYS A 115 -3.29 10.67 13.94
N SER A 116 -2.80 11.10 12.77
CA SER A 116 -3.62 10.88 11.59
C SER A 116 -4.02 9.40 11.63
N PHE A 117 -5.23 9.03 11.15
CA PHE A 117 -5.31 7.71 10.50
C PHE A 117 -4.07 7.70 9.64
N GLY A 118 -3.07 6.87 9.96
CA GLY A 118 -1.89 6.75 9.12
C GLY A 118 -2.48 6.73 7.74
N ASN A 119 -2.13 7.74 6.91
CA ASN A 119 -2.69 7.86 5.57
C ASN A 119 -2.74 6.43 5.11
N ASP A 120 -3.94 5.89 4.90
CA ASP A 120 -4.09 4.52 4.46
C ASP A 120 -3.16 4.53 3.25
N SER A 121 -1.96 3.96 3.35
CA SER A 121 -0.90 4.24 2.36
C SER A 121 -1.35 3.68 1.01
N ASN A 122 -2.35 2.80 1.12
CA ASN A 122 -3.19 2.14 0.15
C ASN A 122 -4.40 2.99 -0.28
N GLN A 123 -4.59 4.25 0.14
CA GLN A 123 -5.67 5.08 -0.40
C GLN A 123 -5.34 5.50 -1.83
N LEU A 124 -6.27 5.20 -2.73
CA LEU A 124 -6.17 5.53 -4.14
C LEU A 124 -5.77 7.01 -4.34
N ASN A 125 -4.57 7.24 -4.88
CA ASN A 125 -4.17 8.56 -5.33
C ASN A 125 -4.99 8.95 -6.56
N LYS A 126 -6.04 9.76 -6.35
CA LYS A 126 -6.97 10.14 -7.42
C LYS A 126 -6.31 10.93 -8.56
N ALA A 127 -5.28 11.72 -8.27
CA ALA A 127 -4.58 12.49 -9.30
C ALA A 127 -3.81 11.55 -10.24
N PHE A 128 -3.00 10.66 -9.66
CA PHE A 128 -2.29 9.61 -10.39
C PHE A 128 -3.27 8.73 -11.17
N TYR A 129 -4.32 8.25 -10.51
CA TYR A 129 -5.32 7.37 -11.10
C TYR A 129 -6.01 7.98 -12.32
N ASN A 130 -6.54 9.20 -12.20
CA ASN A 130 -7.28 9.84 -13.28
C ASN A 130 -6.37 10.18 -14.47
N GLU A 131 -5.13 10.58 -14.23
CA GLU A 131 -4.16 10.87 -15.27
C GLU A 131 -3.69 9.58 -15.98
N LEU A 132 -3.49 8.48 -15.24
CA LEU A 132 -3.19 7.18 -15.82
C LEU A 132 -4.35 6.66 -16.69
N LEU A 133 -5.61 6.76 -16.23
CA LEU A 133 -6.78 6.42 -17.05
C LEU A 133 -6.76 7.20 -18.37
N HIS A 134 -6.43 8.49 -18.31
CA HIS A 134 -6.35 9.32 -19.52
C HIS A 134 -5.26 8.84 -20.50
N ILE A 135 -4.07 8.47 -20.02
CA ILE A 135 -2.98 7.93 -20.86
C ILE A 135 -3.38 6.60 -21.49
N ILE A 136 -4.07 5.74 -20.73
CA ILE A 136 -4.59 4.48 -21.27
C ILE A 136 -5.68 4.73 -22.32
N GLY A 137 -6.54 5.74 -22.14
CA GLY A 137 -7.70 6.00 -23.00
C GLY A 137 -9.04 5.62 -22.35
N LEU A 138 -9.10 5.65 -21.03
CA LEU A 138 -10.25 5.29 -20.21
C LEU A 138 -10.78 6.50 -19.42
N GLU A 139 -12.02 6.38 -18.92
CA GLU A 139 -12.62 7.33 -17.98
C GLU A 139 -13.50 6.63 -16.93
N GLU A 140 -13.57 7.19 -15.72
CA GLU A 140 -14.49 6.76 -14.66
C GLU A 140 -15.79 7.57 -14.76
N VAL A 141 -16.90 6.91 -15.07
CA VAL A 141 -18.24 7.51 -15.14
C VAL A 141 -19.15 6.97 -14.03
N LYS A 142 -20.20 7.73 -13.71
CA LYS A 142 -21.26 7.28 -12.81
C LYS A 142 -22.45 6.78 -13.61
N GLU A 143 -22.69 5.48 -13.60
CA GLU A 143 -23.87 4.84 -14.19
C GLU A 143 -24.71 4.18 -13.10
N SER A 144 -26.01 4.50 -13.05
CA SER A 144 -26.96 3.89 -12.10
C SER A 144 -26.50 3.89 -10.64
N GLY A 145 -25.79 4.94 -10.21
CA GLY A 145 -25.26 5.09 -8.85
C GLY A 145 -23.96 4.33 -8.56
N LYS A 146 -23.45 3.53 -9.51
CA LYS A 146 -22.14 2.86 -9.44
C LYS A 146 -21.10 3.62 -10.27
N LYS A 147 -19.83 3.52 -9.88
CA LYS A 147 -18.70 4.02 -10.66
C LYS A 147 -18.23 2.90 -11.58
N VAL A 148 -18.13 3.18 -12.87
CA VAL A 148 -17.76 2.22 -13.91
C VAL A 148 -16.64 2.81 -14.76
N ILE A 149 -15.71 1.98 -15.19
CA ILE A 149 -14.64 2.37 -16.12
C ILE A 149 -15.09 2.02 -17.53
N GLN A 150 -14.97 2.99 -18.44
CA GLN A 150 -15.32 2.80 -19.84
C GLN A 150 -14.24 3.38 -20.75
N ARG A 151 -14.25 2.95 -22.01
CA ARG A 151 -13.48 3.57 -23.09
C ARG A 151 -13.86 5.04 -23.19
N LYS A 152 -12.86 5.93 -23.13
CA LYS A 152 -13.09 7.37 -23.29
C LYS A 152 -13.54 7.62 -24.73
N LYS A 153 -14.61 8.40 -24.93
CA LYS A 153 -15.02 8.82 -26.27
C LYS A 153 -13.94 9.72 -26.87
N SER A 154 -13.15 9.16 -27.79
CA SER A 154 -12.19 9.91 -28.60
C SER A 154 -12.93 10.80 -29.60
N LYS A 155 -12.33 11.94 -29.96
CA LYS A 155 -12.76 12.65 -31.18
C LYS A 155 -12.34 11.79 -32.36
N ASP A 156 -13.10 11.80 -33.45
CA ASP A 156 -12.73 11.10 -34.68
C ASP A 156 -11.26 11.44 -35.01
N SER A 157 -10.37 10.44 -35.03
CA SER A 157 -8.90 10.52 -35.27
C SER A 157 -7.95 10.72 -34.07
N ASP A 158 -8.37 10.52 -32.81
CA ASP A 158 -7.43 10.51 -31.67
C ASP A 158 -6.94 9.08 -31.34
N TYR A 159 -5.81 8.70 -31.94
CA TYR A 159 -5.13 7.40 -31.73
C TYR A 159 -3.97 7.47 -30.73
N GLY A 160 -3.77 8.63 -30.10
CA GLY A 160 -2.70 8.85 -29.13
C GLY A 160 -2.78 7.93 -27.90
N PRO A 161 -3.94 7.82 -27.21
CA PRO A 161 -4.06 6.93 -26.05
C PRO A 161 -3.75 5.47 -26.37
N LEU A 162 -3.13 4.76 -25.43
CA LEU A 162 -2.64 3.38 -25.65
C LEU A 162 -3.73 2.43 -26.15
N LEU A 163 -4.94 2.52 -25.58
CA LEU A 163 -6.07 1.68 -25.96
C LEU A 163 -6.57 1.96 -27.38
N GLU A 164 -6.61 3.22 -27.80
CA GLU A 164 -7.04 3.59 -29.14
C GLU A 164 -6.04 3.09 -30.19
N ASN A 165 -4.75 3.28 -29.92
CA ASN A 165 -3.66 2.76 -30.75
C ASN A 165 -3.73 1.22 -30.86
N THR A 166 -3.95 0.53 -29.74
CA THR A 166 -4.05 -0.93 -29.69
C THR A 166 -5.26 -1.45 -30.45
N ILE A 167 -6.44 -0.85 -30.25
CA ILE A 167 -7.67 -1.23 -30.95
C ILE A 167 -7.50 -1.01 -32.45
N PHE A 168 -6.95 0.13 -32.86
CA PHE A 168 -6.67 0.41 -34.27
C PHE A 168 -5.77 -0.68 -34.88
N THR A 169 -4.67 -1.03 -34.22
CA THR A 169 -3.75 -2.06 -34.72
C THR A 169 -4.39 -3.46 -34.75
N LEU A 170 -5.23 -3.80 -33.76
CA LEU A 170 -6.00 -5.05 -33.75
C LEU A 170 -6.95 -5.18 -34.94
N GLU A 171 -7.61 -4.08 -35.30
CA GLU A 171 -8.60 -4.01 -36.38
C GLU A 171 -7.93 -3.91 -37.76
N ASP A 172 -6.95 -3.03 -37.93
CA ASP A 172 -6.23 -2.82 -39.20
C ASP A 172 -5.50 -4.08 -39.67
N LYS A 173 -4.93 -4.84 -38.72
CA LYS A 173 -4.18 -6.07 -39.02
C LYS A 173 -5.03 -7.35 -38.93
N ASP A 174 -6.33 -7.23 -38.69
CA ASP A 174 -7.29 -8.34 -38.61
C ASP A 174 -6.87 -9.46 -37.64
N TYR A 175 -6.49 -9.08 -36.40
CA TYR A 175 -6.07 -10.04 -35.37
C TYR A 175 -7.24 -10.67 -34.61
N LEU A 176 -8.36 -9.95 -34.49
CA LEU A 176 -9.52 -10.37 -33.69
C LEU A 176 -10.10 -11.75 -34.06
N PRO A 177 -10.12 -12.19 -35.34
CA PRO A 177 -10.59 -13.54 -35.70
C PRO A 177 -9.78 -14.68 -35.07
N LYS A 178 -8.51 -14.45 -34.69
CA LYS A 178 -7.65 -15.47 -34.07
C LYS A 178 -8.07 -15.80 -32.64
N ILE A 179 -8.77 -14.87 -31.98
CA ILE A 179 -9.17 -14.95 -30.58
C ILE A 179 -10.54 -15.61 -30.48
N LYS A 180 -10.61 -16.85 -29.98
CA LYS A 180 -11.85 -17.66 -29.96
C LYS A 180 -12.55 -17.69 -28.61
N ASN A 181 -11.82 -17.42 -27.53
CA ASN A 181 -12.30 -17.43 -26.15
C ASN A 181 -13.13 -16.19 -25.78
N ILE A 182 -13.08 -15.12 -26.58
CA ILE A 182 -13.89 -13.90 -26.38
C ILE A 182 -15.00 -13.85 -27.44
N PRO A 183 -16.28 -13.66 -27.02
CA PRO A 183 -17.41 -13.55 -27.95
C PRO A 183 -17.21 -12.51 -29.04
N ASN A 184 -17.61 -12.84 -30.26
CA ASN A 184 -17.49 -11.93 -31.41
C ASN A 184 -18.65 -10.92 -31.44
N ASN A 185 -18.58 -9.91 -30.56
CA ASN A 185 -19.52 -8.80 -30.47
C ASN A 185 -18.78 -7.45 -30.59
N GLU A 186 -19.52 -6.35 -30.53
CA GLU A 186 -18.98 -4.98 -30.63
C GLU A 186 -17.95 -4.64 -29.53
N GLU A 187 -17.95 -5.36 -28.41
CA GLU A 187 -16.99 -5.16 -27.30
C GLU A 187 -15.69 -5.94 -27.46
N LYS A 188 -15.55 -6.80 -28.49
CA LYS A 188 -14.40 -7.68 -28.62
C LYS A 188 -13.09 -6.91 -28.76
N SER A 189 -13.03 -5.92 -29.65
CA SER A 189 -11.84 -5.09 -29.83
C SER A 189 -11.46 -4.38 -28.53
N PHE A 190 -12.44 -3.84 -27.82
CA PHE A 190 -12.22 -3.17 -26.53
C PHE A 190 -11.69 -4.13 -25.47
N THR A 191 -12.28 -5.31 -25.33
CA THR A 191 -11.88 -6.30 -24.32
C THR A 191 -10.44 -6.76 -24.56
N VAL A 192 -10.12 -7.16 -25.79
CA VAL A 192 -8.78 -7.60 -26.17
C VAL A 192 -7.76 -6.47 -26.04
N GLY A 193 -8.09 -5.29 -26.56
CA GLY A 193 -7.22 -4.12 -26.52
C GLY A 193 -6.93 -3.67 -25.09
N LEU A 194 -7.92 -3.71 -24.22
CA LEU A 194 -7.76 -3.38 -22.80
C LEU A 194 -6.84 -4.39 -22.11
N GLU A 195 -7.02 -5.69 -22.33
CA GLU A 195 -6.19 -6.73 -21.70
C GLU A 195 -4.71 -6.63 -22.11
N LEU A 196 -4.43 -6.37 -23.40
CA LEU A 196 -3.08 -6.08 -23.90
C LEU A 196 -2.51 -4.81 -23.27
N CYS A 197 -3.28 -3.70 -23.27
CA CYS A 197 -2.86 -2.44 -22.67
C CYS A 197 -2.53 -2.59 -21.19
N LEU A 198 -3.36 -3.28 -20.42
CA LEU A 198 -3.14 -3.51 -19.00
C LEU A 198 -1.90 -4.36 -18.75
N THR A 199 -1.65 -5.37 -19.59
CA THR A 199 -0.43 -6.17 -19.53
C THR A 199 0.81 -5.29 -19.71
N TRP A 200 0.83 -4.43 -20.73
CA TRP A 200 1.96 -3.54 -21.00
C TRP A 200 2.13 -2.45 -19.95
N VAL A 201 1.04 -1.81 -19.52
CA VAL A 201 1.07 -0.79 -18.46
C VAL A 201 1.54 -1.40 -17.14
N ASN A 202 1.13 -2.63 -16.82
CA ASN A 202 1.61 -3.35 -15.64
C ASN A 202 3.13 -3.58 -15.69
N ARG A 203 3.66 -4.03 -16.84
CA ARG A 203 5.11 -4.13 -17.05
C ARG A 203 5.81 -2.78 -16.83
N ILE A 204 5.31 -1.69 -17.42
CA ILE A 204 5.92 -0.35 -17.31
C ILE A 204 5.89 0.17 -15.87
N LEU A 205 4.78 -0.02 -15.14
CA LEU A 205 4.68 0.37 -13.73
C LEU A 205 5.65 -0.43 -12.86
N PHE A 206 5.77 -1.73 -13.11
CA PHE A 206 6.77 -2.57 -12.46
C PHE A 206 8.19 -2.08 -12.78
N LEU A 207 8.48 -1.69 -14.02
CA LEU A 207 9.77 -1.10 -14.39
C LEU A 207 10.07 0.16 -13.59
N LYS A 208 9.07 1.02 -13.34
CA LYS A 208 9.28 2.23 -12.54
C LYS A 208 9.61 1.91 -11.08
N LEU A 209 8.92 0.94 -10.49
CA LEU A 209 9.26 0.44 -9.15
C LEU A 209 10.70 -0.12 -9.13
N LEU A 210 11.04 -0.96 -10.10
CA LEU A 210 12.38 -1.56 -10.22
C LEU A 210 13.46 -0.48 -10.38
N GLU A 211 13.24 0.51 -11.25
CA GLU A 211 14.14 1.66 -11.42
C GLU A 211 14.38 2.37 -10.09
N SER A 212 13.31 2.69 -9.37
CA SER A 212 13.41 3.39 -8.08
C SER A 212 14.22 2.60 -7.06
N GLN A 213 13.97 1.29 -6.96
CA GLN A 213 14.70 0.39 -6.06
C GLN A 213 16.18 0.29 -6.42
N LEU A 214 16.49 0.07 -7.71
CA LEU A 214 17.86 -0.03 -8.18
C LEU A 214 18.62 1.27 -7.95
N ARG A 215 18.00 2.44 -8.15
CA ARG A 215 18.61 3.73 -7.83
C ARG A 215 18.88 3.84 -6.32
N SER A 216 17.90 3.51 -5.48
CA SER A 216 18.06 3.54 -4.02
C SER A 216 19.26 2.70 -3.55
N TYR A 217 19.36 1.45 -4.00
CA TYR A 217 20.45 0.54 -3.62
C TYR A 217 21.83 0.94 -4.14
N ASN A 218 21.88 1.81 -5.16
CA ASN A 218 23.11 2.19 -5.84
C ASN A 218 23.39 3.71 -5.69
N GLY A 219 23.05 4.28 -4.54
CA GLY A 219 23.40 5.67 -4.20
C GLY A 219 22.77 6.73 -5.10
N ASP A 220 21.54 6.47 -5.55
CA ASP A 220 20.76 7.30 -6.48
C ASP A 220 21.43 7.51 -7.86
N SER A 221 22.34 6.62 -8.26
CA SER A 221 23.07 6.69 -9.53
C SER A 221 22.13 6.81 -10.74
N THR A 222 22.50 7.66 -11.70
CA THR A 222 21.74 7.88 -12.94
C THR A 222 21.86 6.71 -13.92
N GLU A 223 22.87 5.85 -13.77
CA GLU A 223 23.04 4.66 -14.62
C GLU A 223 21.88 3.65 -14.46
N TYR A 224 21.21 3.69 -13.31
CA TYR A 224 20.02 2.89 -13.03
C TYR A 224 18.71 3.60 -13.36
N LYS A 225 18.75 4.83 -13.91
CA LYS A 225 17.57 5.56 -14.40
C LYS A 225 17.34 5.25 -15.88
N PHE A 226 16.61 4.18 -16.18
CA PHE A 226 16.42 3.66 -17.53
C PHE A 226 15.03 3.92 -18.13
N LEU A 227 14.02 4.33 -17.34
CA LEU A 227 12.66 4.53 -17.80
C LEU A 227 12.45 5.99 -18.27
N ASN A 228 13.09 6.33 -19.38
CA ASN A 228 13.01 7.64 -20.03
C ASN A 228 13.23 7.53 -21.54
N SER A 229 12.86 8.58 -22.28
CA SER A 229 12.91 8.60 -23.74
C SER A 229 14.32 8.60 -24.34
N ASP A 230 15.35 9.00 -23.59
CA ASP A 230 16.74 8.93 -24.09
C ASP A 230 17.23 7.48 -24.13
N PHE A 231 16.85 6.68 -23.14
CA PHE A 231 17.21 5.25 -23.06
C PHE A 231 16.23 4.35 -23.83
N ILE A 232 14.95 4.71 -23.85
CA ILE A 232 13.85 3.98 -24.50
C ILE A 232 13.12 4.95 -25.46
N PRO A 233 13.64 5.15 -26.68
CA PRO A 233 13.11 6.17 -27.60
C PRO A 233 11.72 5.85 -28.19
N GLY A 234 11.25 4.61 -28.10
CA GLY A 234 9.97 4.18 -28.69
C GLY A 234 9.60 2.76 -28.27
N PHE A 235 8.44 2.29 -28.74
CA PHE A 235 7.89 0.98 -28.36
C PHE A 235 8.78 -0.22 -28.73
N ASP A 236 9.55 -0.11 -29.82
CA ASP A 236 10.56 -1.13 -30.18
C ASP A 236 11.61 -1.33 -29.09
N SER A 237 12.18 -0.22 -28.59
CA SER A 237 13.18 -0.29 -27.51
C SER A 237 12.57 -0.72 -26.19
N LEU A 238 11.29 -0.42 -25.96
CA LEU A 238 10.58 -0.89 -24.77
C LEU A 238 10.37 -2.41 -24.82
N ASN A 239 10.03 -2.95 -25.99
CA ASN A 239 9.93 -4.38 -26.22
C ASN A 239 11.27 -5.11 -26.05
N GLU A 240 12.37 -4.51 -26.53
CA GLU A 240 13.72 -5.02 -26.28
C GLU A 240 14.01 -5.13 -24.78
N LEU A 241 13.64 -4.12 -24.00
CA LEU A 241 13.81 -4.13 -22.54
C LEU A 241 13.01 -5.28 -21.89
N PHE A 242 11.76 -5.50 -22.32
CA PHE A 242 10.94 -6.60 -21.82
C PHE A 242 11.58 -7.97 -22.10
N PHE A 243 11.82 -8.29 -23.37
CA PHE A 243 12.09 -9.67 -23.78
C PHE A 243 13.56 -9.99 -24.04
N SER A 244 14.40 -8.97 -24.25
CA SER A 244 15.84 -9.15 -24.47
C SER A 244 16.70 -8.83 -23.25
N ALA A 245 16.14 -8.14 -22.24
CA ALA A 245 16.83 -7.88 -20.97
C ALA A 245 16.19 -8.61 -19.79
N LEU A 246 14.93 -8.29 -19.46
CA LEU A 246 14.30 -8.74 -18.21
C LEU A 246 13.91 -10.21 -18.25
N ALA A 247 13.48 -10.70 -19.41
CA ALA A 247 13.13 -12.11 -19.63
C ALA A 247 14.34 -13.03 -19.91
N LYS A 248 15.58 -12.50 -19.92
CA LYS A 248 16.78 -13.28 -20.28
C LYS A 248 17.89 -13.19 -19.23
N PRO A 249 18.45 -14.34 -18.77
CA PRO A 249 19.63 -14.35 -17.93
C PRO A 249 20.76 -13.52 -18.51
N VAL A 250 21.49 -12.77 -17.67
CA VAL A 250 22.53 -11.82 -18.11
C VAL A 250 23.56 -12.49 -19.05
N LYS A 251 23.94 -13.73 -18.76
CA LYS A 251 24.92 -14.52 -19.55
C LYS A 251 24.38 -15.01 -20.90
N GLU A 252 23.06 -15.04 -21.07
CA GLU A 252 22.38 -15.50 -22.29
C GLU A 252 21.90 -14.35 -23.17
N ARG A 253 22.13 -13.10 -22.75
CA ARG A 253 21.78 -11.91 -23.53
C ARG A 253 22.62 -11.84 -24.79
N HIS A 254 21.96 -11.52 -25.90
CA HIS A 254 22.65 -11.29 -27.17
C HIS A 254 23.62 -10.11 -27.05
N GLN A 255 24.79 -10.19 -27.67
CA GLN A 255 25.87 -9.19 -27.57
C GLN A 255 25.41 -7.77 -27.96
N ARG A 256 24.46 -7.65 -28.89
CA ARG A 256 23.83 -6.37 -29.27
C ARG A 256 23.20 -5.62 -28.08
N TYR A 257 22.74 -6.34 -27.04
CA TYR A 257 21.97 -5.79 -25.94
C TYR A 257 22.71 -5.81 -24.59
N SER A 258 23.77 -6.61 -24.46
CA SER A 258 24.48 -6.80 -23.20
C SER A 258 25.01 -5.49 -22.62
N GLU A 259 25.57 -4.64 -23.47
CA GLU A 259 26.17 -3.37 -23.06
C GLU A 259 25.12 -2.30 -22.70
N LYS A 260 24.04 -2.23 -23.51
CA LYS A 260 22.89 -1.31 -23.29
C LYS A 260 22.19 -1.62 -21.97
N PHE A 261 21.95 -2.91 -21.67
CA PHE A 261 21.16 -3.34 -20.52
C PHE A 261 22.00 -3.91 -19.36
N ARG A 262 23.29 -3.56 -19.26
CA ARG A 262 24.20 -4.13 -18.25
C ARG A 262 23.72 -3.95 -16.81
N TYR A 263 23.05 -2.82 -16.53
CA TYR A 263 22.52 -2.46 -15.21
C TYR A 263 21.08 -2.96 -14.97
N ILE A 264 20.47 -3.58 -15.97
CA ILE A 264 19.13 -4.17 -15.87
C ILE A 264 19.28 -5.63 -15.42
N PRO A 265 18.70 -6.03 -14.28
CA PRO A 265 18.78 -7.41 -13.82
C PRO A 265 17.95 -8.35 -14.71
N TYR A 266 18.23 -9.64 -14.61
CA TYR A 266 17.30 -10.67 -15.09
C TYR A 266 16.23 -10.89 -14.02
N LEU A 267 14.97 -10.94 -14.43
CA LEU A 267 13.85 -11.28 -13.55
C LEU A 267 13.25 -12.58 -14.06
N ASN A 268 13.32 -13.63 -13.25
CA ASN A 268 12.63 -14.89 -13.51
C ASN A 268 11.13 -14.74 -13.24
N SER A 269 10.48 -13.81 -13.94
CA SER A 269 9.10 -13.40 -13.73
C SER A 269 8.28 -13.65 -14.99
N SER A 270 7.14 -14.32 -14.82
CA SER A 270 6.16 -14.51 -15.89
C SER A 270 5.60 -13.18 -16.41
N LEU A 271 5.74 -12.09 -15.65
CA LEU A 271 5.34 -10.75 -16.10
C LEU A 271 6.07 -10.34 -17.39
N PHE A 272 7.30 -10.83 -17.62
CA PHE A 272 8.08 -10.54 -18.82
C PHE A 272 8.18 -11.72 -19.79
N GLU A 273 7.38 -12.77 -19.58
CA GLU A 273 7.08 -13.75 -20.63
C GLU A 273 5.96 -13.21 -21.52
N ARG A 274 5.92 -13.62 -22.80
CA ARG A 274 4.81 -13.26 -23.68
C ARG A 274 3.53 -13.87 -23.16
N SER A 275 2.46 -13.08 -23.12
CA SER A 275 1.13 -13.61 -22.83
C SER A 275 0.57 -14.36 -24.03
N GLU A 276 -0.40 -15.24 -23.79
CA GLU A 276 -1.09 -15.94 -24.88
C GLU A 276 -1.73 -14.94 -25.87
N LEU A 277 -2.26 -13.82 -25.38
CA LEU A 277 -2.82 -12.78 -26.24
C LEU A 277 -1.76 -12.09 -27.10
N GLU A 278 -0.57 -11.79 -26.56
CA GLU A 278 0.53 -11.22 -27.36
C GLU A 278 0.96 -12.19 -28.47
N ASP A 279 1.08 -13.49 -28.16
CA ASP A 279 1.42 -14.52 -29.14
C ASP A 279 0.33 -14.69 -30.23
N LEU A 280 -0.95 -14.58 -29.86
CA LEU A 280 -2.07 -14.65 -30.80
C LEU A 280 -2.22 -13.38 -31.65
N THR A 281 -1.78 -12.23 -31.11
CA THR A 281 -1.93 -10.91 -31.73
C THR A 281 -0.58 -10.31 -32.10
N PHE A 282 -0.08 -9.38 -31.29
CA PHE A 282 1.18 -8.68 -31.48
C PHE A 282 1.83 -8.27 -30.16
N ASP A 283 3.15 -8.14 -30.18
CA ASP A 283 3.94 -7.48 -29.14
C ASP A 283 3.77 -5.95 -29.22
N ILE A 284 4.10 -5.25 -28.13
CA ILE A 284 3.99 -3.78 -28.03
C ILE A 284 4.70 -2.99 -29.15
N THR A 285 5.65 -3.61 -29.86
CA THR A 285 6.35 -3.03 -31.03
C THR A 285 5.41 -2.57 -32.14
N ALA A 286 4.22 -3.15 -32.24
CA ALA A 286 3.27 -2.79 -33.31
C ALA A 286 2.50 -1.49 -33.01
N LEU A 287 2.65 -0.91 -31.82
CA LEU A 287 2.07 0.39 -31.51
C LEU A 287 2.83 1.50 -32.24
N MET A 288 2.08 2.43 -32.82
CA MET A 288 2.64 3.61 -33.51
C MET A 288 3.09 4.66 -32.48
N ASP A 289 4.15 5.40 -32.77
CA ASP A 289 4.65 6.51 -31.94
C ASP A 289 3.77 7.76 -32.06
N GLU A 290 2.51 7.64 -31.63
CA GLU A 290 1.48 8.69 -31.69
C GLU A 290 1.69 9.78 -30.63
N GLU A 291 1.06 10.93 -30.85
CA GLU A 291 0.98 12.02 -29.88
C GLU A 291 -0.42 12.15 -29.29
N MET A 292 -0.51 12.45 -27.99
CA MET A 292 -1.76 12.71 -27.31
C MET A 292 -1.75 14.05 -26.56
N GLU A 293 -2.93 14.62 -26.37
CA GLU A 293 -3.11 15.80 -25.52
C GLU A 293 -2.75 15.48 -24.06
N VAL A 294 -2.06 16.40 -23.41
CA VAL A 294 -1.73 16.29 -21.98
C VAL A 294 -2.98 16.50 -21.12
N TYR A 295 -3.08 15.74 -20.02
CA TYR A 295 -4.23 15.81 -19.12
C TYR A 295 -4.40 17.23 -18.55
N SER A 296 -5.64 17.74 -18.53
CA SER A 296 -5.91 19.10 -18.04
C SER A 296 -5.52 19.33 -16.57
N SER A 297 -5.52 18.25 -15.77
CA SER A 297 -5.09 18.27 -14.38
C SER A 297 -3.77 17.54 -14.15
N THR A 298 -2.92 17.48 -15.17
CA THR A 298 -1.61 16.81 -15.11
C THR A 298 -0.77 17.27 -13.93
N VAL A 299 0.00 16.33 -13.38
CA VAL A 299 1.08 16.61 -12.43
C VAL A 299 2.27 17.34 -13.08
N LEU A 300 2.41 17.24 -14.40
CA LEU A 300 3.54 17.80 -15.14
C LEU A 300 3.50 19.32 -15.14
N LYS A 301 4.68 19.91 -14.92
CA LYS A 301 4.89 21.36 -14.94
C LYS A 301 5.88 21.73 -16.03
N ASN A 302 5.59 22.82 -16.73
CA ASN A 302 6.50 23.43 -17.69
C ASN A 302 7.64 24.19 -16.97
N SER A 303 8.57 24.73 -17.76
CA SER A 303 9.72 25.50 -17.27
C SER A 303 9.36 26.72 -16.40
N ASN A 304 8.14 27.24 -16.54
CA ASN A 304 7.62 28.36 -15.75
C ASN A 304 6.86 27.90 -14.49
N GLY A 305 6.87 26.60 -14.16
CA GLY A 305 6.16 26.02 -13.02
C GLY A 305 4.64 25.91 -13.18
N LYS A 306 4.08 26.25 -14.35
CA LYS A 306 2.65 26.09 -14.67
C LYS A 306 2.39 24.68 -15.19
N LYS A 307 1.15 24.20 -15.08
CA LYS A 307 0.74 22.90 -15.65
C LYS A 307 1.11 22.82 -17.13
N GLN A 308 1.65 21.68 -17.55
CA GLN A 308 1.97 21.43 -18.94
C GLN A 308 0.68 21.32 -19.78
N THR A 309 0.75 21.79 -21.03
CA THR A 309 -0.37 21.84 -21.98
C THR A 309 0.11 21.49 -23.37
N GLY A 310 -0.79 21.07 -24.25
CA GLY A 310 -0.48 20.68 -25.64
C GLY A 310 -0.29 19.17 -25.77
N LYS A 311 0.33 18.75 -26.87
CA LYS A 311 0.58 17.35 -27.17
C LYS A 311 1.97 16.88 -26.76
N LEU A 312 2.08 15.59 -26.48
CA LEU A 312 3.33 14.86 -26.27
C LEU A 312 3.23 13.50 -26.95
N ASN A 313 4.36 12.96 -27.37
CA ASN A 313 4.44 11.53 -27.73
C ASN A 313 3.95 10.69 -26.54
N THR A 314 3.10 9.69 -26.81
CA THR A 314 2.40 8.94 -25.76
C THR A 314 3.34 8.22 -24.80
N LEU A 315 4.42 7.61 -25.31
CA LEU A 315 5.38 6.90 -24.48
C LEU A 315 6.23 7.87 -23.64
N GLU A 316 6.69 8.96 -24.25
CA GLU A 316 7.38 10.04 -23.53
C GLU A 316 6.49 10.63 -22.43
N TYR A 317 5.21 10.86 -22.71
CA TYR A 317 4.26 11.38 -21.75
C TYR A 317 4.09 10.43 -20.57
N LEU A 318 3.93 9.13 -20.82
CA LEU A 318 3.86 8.12 -19.77
C LEU A 318 5.11 8.12 -18.88
N PHE A 319 6.31 8.18 -19.45
CA PHE A 319 7.55 8.23 -18.66
C PHE A 319 7.67 9.50 -17.83
N LYS A 320 7.37 10.68 -18.40
CA LYS A 320 7.38 11.95 -17.66
C LYS A 320 6.36 11.93 -16.52
N PHE A 321 5.15 11.44 -16.80
CA PHE A 321 4.10 11.27 -15.80
C PHE A 321 4.57 10.39 -14.63
N LEU A 322 5.14 9.22 -14.91
CA LEU A 322 5.65 8.33 -13.87
C LEU A 322 6.83 8.93 -13.11
N ASP A 323 7.74 9.65 -13.78
CA ASP A 323 8.88 10.31 -13.12
C ASP A 323 8.45 11.47 -12.21
N ALA A 324 7.23 12.00 -12.35
CA ALA A 324 6.72 13.06 -11.48
C ALA A 324 6.25 12.57 -10.09
N TYR A 325 6.13 11.25 -9.90
CA TYR A 325 5.79 10.61 -8.62
C TYR A 325 7.00 9.92 -7.99
N ASP A 326 6.89 9.66 -6.69
CA ASP A 326 7.89 8.91 -5.94
C ASP A 326 7.46 7.44 -5.82
N PHE A 327 8.35 6.53 -6.20
CA PHE A 327 8.13 5.08 -6.18
C PHE A 327 9.14 4.38 -5.26
N SER A 328 9.88 5.12 -4.43
CA SER A 328 10.77 4.55 -3.42
C SER A 328 9.97 3.75 -2.38
N ALA A 329 10.52 2.65 -1.87
CA ALA A 329 9.86 1.85 -0.82
C ALA A 329 10.02 2.44 0.58
N ASP A 330 10.66 3.61 0.70
CA ASP A 330 11.09 4.15 1.99
C ASP A 330 10.55 5.56 2.24
N ALA A 331 9.77 5.69 3.30
CA ALA A 331 9.66 6.94 4.05
C ALA A 331 10.86 7.15 5.01
N SER A 332 11.79 6.18 5.08
CA SER A 332 12.83 6.08 6.12
C SER A 332 14.26 6.38 5.66
N VAL A 333 14.53 6.40 4.35
CA VAL A 333 15.82 6.86 3.81
C VAL A 333 15.89 8.38 3.98
N GLU A 334 17.00 8.87 4.56
CA GLU A 334 17.25 10.31 4.74
C GLU A 334 16.86 11.07 3.47
N ILE A 335 15.76 11.81 3.58
CA ILE A 335 15.16 12.55 2.48
C ILE A 335 16.20 13.56 2.01
N ASN A 336 16.85 13.29 0.88
CA ASN A 336 17.60 14.32 0.17
C ASN A 336 16.65 15.51 -0.06
N ASP A 337 17.03 16.71 0.36
CA ASP A 337 16.21 17.95 0.32
C ASP A 337 15.58 18.27 -1.06
N LYS A 338 15.99 17.60 -2.13
CA LYS A 338 15.44 17.72 -3.49
C LYS A 338 14.16 16.90 -3.75
N GLN A 339 13.83 15.89 -2.93
CA GLN A 339 12.68 14.99 -3.16
C GLN A 339 11.41 15.34 -2.36
N GLN A 340 11.45 16.33 -1.47
CA GLN A 340 10.37 16.68 -0.51
C GLN A 340 8.99 17.05 -1.12
N ASN A 341 8.80 17.03 -2.45
CA ASN A 341 7.58 17.49 -3.12
C ASN A 341 6.86 16.46 -4.00
N LYS A 342 7.35 15.22 -4.12
CA LYS A 342 6.68 14.19 -4.93
C LYS A 342 5.70 13.38 -4.08
N THR A 343 4.58 12.99 -4.68
CA THR A 343 3.62 12.11 -4.00
C THR A 343 4.09 10.66 -4.13
N LEU A 344 4.12 9.93 -3.01
CA LEU A 344 4.47 8.51 -2.95
C LEU A 344 3.40 7.63 -3.60
N ILE A 345 3.83 6.63 -4.37
CA ILE A 345 3.02 5.58 -5.01
C ILE A 345 3.66 4.24 -4.68
N ASN A 346 3.08 3.50 -3.73
CA ASN A 346 3.55 2.15 -3.36
C ASN A 346 2.87 1.06 -4.20
N ALA A 347 3.35 -0.18 -4.06
CA ALA A 347 2.83 -1.34 -4.80
C ALA A 347 1.34 -1.60 -4.50
N SER A 348 0.92 -1.37 -3.26
CA SER A 348 -0.46 -1.54 -2.82
C SER A 348 -1.43 -0.56 -3.52
N VAL A 349 -1.04 0.71 -3.69
CA VAL A 349 -1.81 1.70 -4.48
C VAL A 349 -1.94 1.27 -5.93
N LEU A 350 -0.89 0.71 -6.54
CA LEU A 350 -0.97 0.18 -7.91
C LEU A 350 -1.93 -1.01 -8.02
N GLY A 351 -1.90 -1.92 -7.04
CA GLY A 351 -2.84 -3.03 -6.96
C GLY A 351 -4.29 -2.56 -7.00
N LEU A 352 -4.63 -1.55 -6.18
CA LEU A 352 -5.96 -0.96 -6.13
C LEU A 352 -6.37 -0.23 -7.40
N ILE A 353 -5.41 0.38 -8.11
CA ILE A 353 -5.65 0.99 -9.42
C ILE A 353 -6.04 -0.08 -10.43
N PHE A 354 -5.28 -1.19 -10.51
CA PHE A 354 -5.59 -2.29 -11.42
C PHE A 354 -6.90 -2.99 -11.05
N GLU A 355 -7.21 -3.17 -9.77
CA GLU A 355 -8.52 -3.66 -9.33
C GLU A 355 -9.64 -2.81 -9.87
N LYS A 356 -9.54 -1.50 -9.74
CA LYS A 356 -10.57 -0.59 -10.21
C LYS A 356 -10.72 -0.63 -11.73
N ILE A 357 -9.62 -0.77 -12.45
CA ILE A 357 -9.65 -0.86 -13.91
C ILE A 357 -10.22 -2.22 -14.36
N ASN A 358 -9.85 -3.31 -13.69
CA ASN A 358 -10.35 -4.67 -13.97
C ASN A 358 -11.79 -4.88 -13.49
N GLY A 359 -12.23 -4.19 -12.44
CA GLY A 359 -13.59 -4.20 -11.91
C GLY A 359 -14.61 -3.44 -12.77
N TYR A 360 -14.26 -3.10 -14.02
CA TYR A 360 -15.10 -2.35 -14.95
C TYR A 360 -16.42 -3.06 -15.32
N LYS A 361 -16.51 -4.39 -15.11
CA LYS A 361 -17.75 -5.16 -15.29
C LYS A 361 -18.42 -5.59 -13.98
N ASP A 362 -17.64 -5.99 -12.98
CA ASP A 362 -18.14 -6.47 -11.70
C ASP A 362 -17.56 -5.65 -10.55
N GLY A 363 -18.40 -4.81 -9.95
CA GLY A 363 -18.01 -3.92 -8.85
C GLY A 363 -17.37 -4.69 -7.70
N SER A 364 -16.03 -4.66 -7.66
CA SER A 364 -15.22 -5.31 -6.64
C SER A 364 -15.31 -4.54 -5.33
N PHE A 365 -15.51 -5.29 -4.24
CA PHE A 365 -15.51 -4.74 -2.88
C PHE A 365 -14.22 -5.13 -2.18
N TYR A 366 -13.48 -4.11 -1.75
CA TYR A 366 -12.21 -4.25 -1.04
C TYR A 366 -12.43 -4.85 0.35
N THR A 367 -11.70 -5.91 0.68
CA THR A 367 -11.52 -6.37 2.06
C THR A 367 -10.39 -5.56 2.70
N PRO A 368 -10.64 -4.83 3.81
CA PRO A 368 -9.59 -4.08 4.50
C PRO A 368 -8.36 -4.93 4.81
N GLY A 369 -7.16 -4.42 4.51
CA GLY A 369 -5.89 -5.13 4.69
C GLY A 369 -5.69 -5.74 6.09
N THR A 370 -6.09 -5.02 7.14
CA THR A 370 -6.06 -5.52 8.52
C THR A 370 -6.87 -6.81 8.71
N ILE A 371 -8.01 -6.96 8.02
CA ILE A 371 -8.86 -8.15 8.11
C ILE A 371 -8.20 -9.30 7.34
N THR A 372 -7.73 -9.02 6.13
CA THR A 372 -7.01 -9.99 5.28
C THR A 372 -5.80 -10.56 6.02
N MET A 373 -4.97 -9.68 6.60
CA MET A 373 -3.78 -10.05 7.35
C MET A 373 -4.11 -10.88 8.58
N PHE A 374 -5.12 -10.48 9.36
CA PHE A 374 -5.58 -11.25 10.52
C PHE A 374 -6.03 -12.66 10.12
N MET A 375 -6.80 -12.79 9.04
CA MET A 375 -7.24 -14.11 8.56
C MET A 375 -6.08 -14.97 8.08
N CYS A 376 -5.13 -14.40 7.34
CA CYS A 376 -3.91 -15.10 6.91
C CYS A 376 -3.09 -15.58 8.10
N LYS A 377 -2.86 -14.71 9.09
CA LYS A 377 -2.14 -15.02 10.33
C LYS A 377 -2.74 -16.20 11.09
N GLU A 378 -4.03 -16.12 11.40
CA GLU A 378 -4.71 -17.17 12.16
C GLU A 378 -4.77 -18.50 11.40
N THR A 379 -4.98 -18.45 10.09
CA THR A 379 -5.12 -19.66 9.26
C THR A 379 -3.77 -20.35 9.07
N LEU A 380 -2.74 -19.60 8.68
CA LEU A 380 -1.41 -20.17 8.38
C LEU A 380 -0.74 -20.74 9.62
N ARG A 381 -0.84 -20.07 10.77
CA ARG A 381 -0.30 -20.60 12.03
C ARG A 381 -0.93 -21.95 12.38
N LYS A 382 -2.26 -22.07 12.27
CA LYS A 382 -2.96 -23.36 12.48
C LYS A 382 -2.52 -24.43 11.48
N SER A 383 -2.37 -24.08 10.20
CA SER A 383 -1.88 -25.01 9.17
C SER A 383 -0.46 -25.51 9.45
N VAL A 384 0.42 -24.63 9.92
CA VAL A 384 1.80 -25.01 10.30
C VAL A 384 1.79 -25.95 11.52
N VAL A 385 1.03 -25.62 12.56
CA VAL A 385 0.87 -26.49 13.75
C VAL A 385 0.42 -27.89 13.33
N GLN A 386 -0.62 -27.97 12.49
CA GLN A 386 -1.13 -29.26 11.98
C GLN A 386 -0.05 -30.03 11.20
N LYS A 387 0.68 -29.35 10.30
CA LYS A 387 1.74 -29.97 9.50
C LYS A 387 2.88 -30.54 10.36
N PHE A 388 3.32 -29.79 11.37
CA PHE A 388 4.33 -30.29 12.31
C PHE A 388 3.80 -31.46 13.15
N LYS A 389 2.53 -31.41 13.56
CA LYS A 389 1.90 -32.48 14.30
C LYS A 389 1.85 -33.79 13.51
N GLU A 390 1.52 -33.72 12.22
CA GLU A 390 1.36 -34.88 11.35
C GLU A 390 2.69 -35.47 10.87
N GLU A 391 3.68 -34.62 10.53
CA GLU A 391 4.90 -35.06 9.84
C GLU A 391 6.16 -35.08 10.71
N ILE A 392 6.15 -34.44 11.89
CA ILE A 392 7.32 -34.34 12.78
C ILE A 392 7.09 -35.01 14.13
N THR A 393 6.08 -34.58 14.90
CA THR A 393 5.74 -35.19 16.19
C THR A 393 4.32 -34.83 16.62
N ASP A 394 3.60 -35.81 17.15
CA ASP A 394 2.22 -35.69 17.65
C ASP A 394 2.07 -34.82 18.91
N THR A 395 3.19 -34.45 19.54
CA THR A 395 3.24 -33.64 20.77
C THR A 395 3.02 -32.14 20.57
N ILE A 396 3.05 -31.65 19.33
CA ILE A 396 2.74 -30.25 19.01
C ILE A 396 1.24 -29.98 19.17
N GLU A 397 0.88 -28.97 19.96
CA GLU A 397 -0.51 -28.53 20.16
C GLU A 397 -0.72 -27.06 19.77
N THR A 398 0.29 -26.23 19.97
CA THR A 398 0.23 -24.77 19.77
C THR A 398 1.31 -24.31 18.80
N PHE A 399 1.19 -23.06 18.34
CA PHE A 399 2.21 -22.46 17.47
C PHE A 399 3.49 -22.17 18.26
N GLU A 400 3.37 -21.82 19.54
CA GLU A 400 4.47 -21.68 20.49
C GLU A 400 5.27 -22.98 20.61
N ASP A 401 4.61 -24.16 20.66
CA ASP A 401 5.32 -25.44 20.66
C ASP A 401 6.17 -25.63 19.39
N VAL A 402 5.69 -25.15 18.23
CA VAL A 402 6.46 -25.21 16.97
C VAL A 402 7.68 -24.30 17.05
N ILE A 403 7.54 -23.09 17.59
CA ILE A 403 8.66 -22.16 17.81
C ILE A 403 9.72 -22.83 18.70
N ASP A 404 9.31 -23.34 19.85
CA ASP A 404 10.21 -23.98 20.81
C ASP A 404 10.86 -25.22 20.23
N TYR A 405 10.09 -26.04 19.50
CA TYR A 405 10.61 -27.20 18.79
C TYR A 405 11.68 -26.79 17.79
N CYS A 406 11.40 -25.85 16.88
CA CYS A 406 12.37 -25.38 15.88
C CYS A 406 13.64 -24.81 16.53
N ASN A 407 13.52 -24.06 17.63
CA ASN A 407 14.66 -23.47 18.34
C ASN A 407 15.57 -24.50 19.02
N ASN A 408 15.05 -25.68 19.37
CA ASN A 408 15.85 -26.78 19.92
C ASN A 408 16.78 -27.44 18.88
N PHE A 409 16.55 -27.21 17.57
CA PHE A 409 17.37 -27.77 16.50
C PHE A 409 18.23 -26.71 15.80
N PHE A 410 19.54 -26.78 16.04
CA PHE A 410 20.52 -25.83 15.49
C PHE A 410 21.22 -26.32 14.22
N LYS A 411 20.99 -27.57 13.80
CA LYS A 411 21.60 -28.15 12.60
C LYS A 411 20.94 -27.62 11.33
N LYS A 412 21.77 -27.34 10.31
CA LYS A 412 21.32 -26.84 9.00
C LYS A 412 20.33 -27.78 8.31
N GLU A 413 20.55 -29.09 8.36
CA GLU A 413 19.67 -30.06 7.71
C GLU A 413 18.27 -30.11 8.33
N GLU A 414 18.15 -29.98 9.65
CA GLU A 414 16.85 -29.90 10.34
C GLU A 414 16.10 -28.61 9.96
N ARG A 415 16.78 -27.46 9.95
CA ARG A 415 16.17 -26.21 9.49
C ARG A 415 15.67 -26.29 8.06
N LYS A 416 16.45 -26.91 7.16
CA LYS A 416 16.03 -27.15 5.77
C LYS A 416 14.78 -28.03 5.72
N LYS A 417 14.78 -29.15 6.46
CA LYS A 417 13.62 -30.05 6.55
C LYS A 417 12.37 -29.30 7.02
N PHE A 418 12.47 -28.49 8.07
CA PHE A 418 11.34 -27.70 8.57
C PHE A 418 10.89 -26.61 7.59
N ASN A 419 11.82 -25.95 6.91
CA ASN A 419 11.49 -24.97 5.88
C ASN A 419 10.75 -25.63 4.70
N GLU A 420 11.19 -26.81 4.26
CA GLU A 420 10.50 -27.58 3.22
C GLU A 420 9.12 -28.07 3.64
N LEU A 421 8.95 -28.48 4.91
CA LEU A 421 7.64 -28.81 5.46
C LEU A 421 6.68 -27.62 5.35
N VAL A 422 7.13 -26.43 5.73
CA VAL A 422 6.33 -25.21 5.62
C VAL A 422 6.09 -24.81 4.14
N ASN A 423 7.07 -24.99 3.26
CA ASN A 423 6.92 -24.79 1.80
C ASN A 423 5.88 -25.71 1.16
N SER A 424 5.60 -26.87 1.78
CA SER A 424 4.63 -27.82 1.28
C SER A 424 3.18 -27.32 1.41
N ILE A 425 2.93 -26.30 2.24
CA ILE A 425 1.59 -25.73 2.42
C ILE A 425 1.12 -25.11 1.11
N ARG A 426 -0.11 -25.46 0.70
CA ARG A 426 -0.77 -24.95 -0.51
C ARG A 426 -1.93 -24.07 -0.10
N ILE A 427 -2.00 -22.88 -0.72
CA ILE A 427 -3.02 -21.86 -0.44
C ILE A 427 -3.78 -21.63 -1.75
N CYS A 428 -5.10 -21.53 -1.67
CA CYS A 428 -5.97 -21.28 -2.82
C CYS A 428 -7.00 -20.21 -2.46
N ASP A 429 -7.09 -19.19 -3.31
CA ASP A 429 -8.17 -18.21 -3.29
C ASP A 429 -8.98 -18.37 -4.59
N PRO A 430 -10.17 -19.02 -4.55
CA PRO A 430 -11.00 -19.24 -5.73
C PRO A 430 -11.59 -17.96 -6.33
N ALA A 431 -11.58 -16.84 -5.60
CA ALA A 431 -12.15 -15.56 -6.00
C ALA A 431 -11.12 -14.42 -5.80
N VAL A 432 -9.91 -14.68 -6.26
CA VAL A 432 -8.68 -13.93 -5.93
C VAL A 432 -8.72 -12.42 -6.18
N GLY A 433 -9.53 -11.94 -7.13
CA GLY A 433 -9.57 -10.52 -7.47
C GLY A 433 -8.17 -10.00 -7.82
N SER A 434 -7.65 -9.04 -7.04
CA SER A 434 -6.26 -8.55 -7.16
C SER A 434 -5.17 -9.47 -6.66
N GLY A 435 -5.52 -10.51 -5.91
CA GLY A 435 -4.55 -11.31 -5.18
C GLY A 435 -4.10 -10.72 -3.86
N HIS A 436 -4.79 -9.71 -3.31
CA HIS A 436 -4.42 -9.13 -2.01
C HIS A 436 -4.37 -10.18 -0.87
N PHE A 437 -5.27 -11.17 -0.86
CA PHE A 437 -5.20 -12.31 0.07
C PHE A 437 -3.94 -13.15 -0.12
N LEU A 438 -3.55 -13.42 -1.36
CA LEU A 438 -2.35 -14.21 -1.65
C LEU A 438 -1.08 -13.45 -1.28
N VAL A 439 -1.04 -12.14 -1.49
CA VAL A 439 0.06 -11.28 -1.03
C VAL A 439 0.15 -11.28 0.49
N SER A 440 -0.97 -11.10 1.19
CA SER A 440 -1.03 -11.14 2.66
C SER A 440 -0.59 -12.50 3.21
N ALA A 441 -1.03 -13.58 2.58
CA ALA A 441 -0.64 -14.94 2.96
C ALA A 441 0.85 -15.21 2.73
N LEU A 442 1.43 -14.68 1.64
CA LEU A 442 2.85 -14.75 1.38
C LEU A 442 3.65 -13.99 2.43
N ASN A 443 3.22 -12.77 2.77
CA ASN A 443 3.88 -11.94 3.79
C ASN A 443 3.90 -12.65 5.13
N GLU A 444 2.75 -13.16 5.59
CA GLU A 444 2.66 -13.91 6.85
C GLU A 444 3.50 -15.19 6.80
N MET A 445 3.55 -15.90 5.67
CA MET A 445 4.40 -17.08 5.52
C MET A 445 5.89 -16.75 5.72
N ILE A 446 6.35 -15.59 5.23
CA ILE A 446 7.73 -15.13 5.42
C ILE A 446 8.00 -14.78 6.89
N VAL A 447 7.10 -14.02 7.53
CA VAL A 447 7.18 -13.69 8.96
C VAL A 447 7.22 -14.96 9.81
N LEU A 448 6.32 -15.89 9.56
CA LEU A 448 6.22 -17.15 10.27
C LEU A 448 7.54 -17.93 10.21
N LYS A 449 8.15 -18.04 9.02
CA LYS A 449 9.46 -18.69 8.89
C LYS A 449 10.58 -17.96 9.61
N SER A 450 10.51 -16.63 9.68
CA SER A 450 11.44 -15.81 10.46
C SER A 450 11.29 -16.09 11.96
N GLU A 451 10.05 -16.10 12.49
CA GLU A 451 9.72 -16.41 13.88
C GLU A 451 10.20 -17.82 14.28
N LEU A 452 9.97 -18.82 13.42
CA LEU A 452 10.45 -20.18 13.62
C LEU A 452 11.98 -20.32 13.48
N GLY A 453 12.69 -19.30 12.99
CA GLY A 453 14.13 -19.36 12.75
C GLY A 453 14.56 -20.32 11.64
N ILE A 454 13.63 -20.71 10.76
CA ILE A 454 13.86 -21.63 9.64
C ILE A 454 14.04 -20.90 8.31
N LEU A 455 13.76 -19.59 8.27
CA LEU A 455 14.06 -18.76 7.11
C LEU A 455 15.58 -18.72 6.87
N GLY A 456 16.00 -19.18 5.69
CA GLY A 456 17.41 -19.28 5.36
C GLY A 456 17.75 -18.88 3.94
N ASP A 457 19.04 -18.65 3.70
CA ASP A 457 19.60 -18.37 2.38
C ASP A 457 19.63 -19.63 1.48
N GLU A 458 20.20 -19.51 0.28
CA GLU A 458 20.35 -20.63 -0.67
C GLU A 458 21.19 -21.79 -0.09
N ASP A 459 22.11 -21.48 0.81
CA ASP A 459 22.88 -22.46 1.55
C ASP A 459 22.09 -23.06 2.73
N GLY A 460 20.90 -22.57 3.07
CA GLY A 460 20.13 -22.96 4.25
C GLY A 460 20.74 -22.50 5.58
N LYS A 461 21.61 -21.47 5.55
CA LYS A 461 21.99 -20.74 6.77
C LYS A 461 20.83 -19.83 7.16
N LYS A 462 20.55 -19.77 8.46
CA LYS A 462 19.50 -18.88 9.00
C LYS A 462 19.82 -17.43 8.64
N LEU A 463 18.84 -16.70 8.12
CA LEU A 463 18.99 -15.27 7.88
C LEU A 463 19.02 -14.52 9.24
N PRO A 464 20.00 -13.64 9.48
CA PRO A 464 20.14 -12.91 10.74
C PRO A 464 19.23 -11.67 10.79
N CYS A 465 17.95 -11.85 10.49
CA CYS A 465 16.97 -10.78 10.46
C CYS A 465 15.70 -11.16 11.23
N THR A 466 15.05 -10.15 11.77
CA THR A 466 13.65 -10.22 12.20
C THR A 466 12.81 -9.63 11.08
N ILE A 467 11.69 -10.26 10.78
CA ILE A 467 10.75 -9.80 9.76
C ILE A 467 9.44 -9.49 10.43
N GLU A 468 8.91 -8.29 10.18
CA GLU A 468 7.63 -7.81 10.69
C GLU A 468 6.75 -7.35 9.53
N ILE A 469 5.44 -7.29 9.75
CA ILE A 469 4.50 -6.72 8.79
C ILE A 469 3.90 -5.47 9.41
N ASP A 470 3.98 -4.36 8.69
CA ASP A 470 3.26 -3.13 9.02
C ASP A 470 2.57 -2.61 7.74
N ASN A 471 1.30 -2.22 7.85
CA ASN A 471 0.48 -1.77 6.71
C ASN A 471 0.55 -2.65 5.44
N ASP A 472 0.47 -3.98 5.62
CA ASP A 472 0.58 -5.00 4.55
C ASP A 472 1.93 -5.06 3.82
N GLU A 473 2.95 -4.38 4.34
CA GLU A 473 4.31 -4.38 3.81
C GLU A 473 5.26 -5.12 4.76
N ILE A 474 6.24 -5.82 4.19
CA ILE A 474 7.25 -6.55 4.95
C ILE A 474 8.38 -5.59 5.33
N TYR A 475 8.70 -5.53 6.63
CA TYR A 475 9.85 -4.84 7.18
C TYR A 475 10.91 -5.84 7.62
N ILE A 476 12.17 -5.59 7.26
CA ILE A 476 13.30 -6.43 7.62
C ILE A 476 14.22 -5.65 8.55
N LEU A 477 14.38 -6.17 9.76
CA LEU A 477 15.25 -5.63 10.80
C LEU A 477 16.48 -6.53 10.89
N MET A 478 17.62 -6.11 10.35
CA MET A 478 18.86 -6.87 10.50
C MET A 478 19.62 -6.43 11.75
N LEU A 479 20.25 -7.40 12.43
CA LEU A 479 20.95 -7.18 13.70
C LEU A 479 22.21 -6.27 13.60
N MET A 480 22.63 -5.82 12.40
CA MET A 480 23.80 -4.95 12.25
C MET A 480 23.65 -3.75 11.28
N GLU A 481 22.56 -3.58 10.53
CA GLU A 481 22.29 -2.38 9.72
C GLU A 481 20.86 -2.49 9.14
N ASN A 482 20.04 -1.43 9.20
CA ASN A 482 18.69 -1.44 8.64
C ASN A 482 18.74 -1.48 7.10
N TYR A 483 18.54 -2.66 6.49
CA TYR A 483 18.18 -2.74 5.07
C TYR A 483 16.91 -3.55 4.89
N LEU A 484 16.00 -2.99 4.10
CA LEU A 484 14.83 -3.67 3.56
C LEU A 484 15.25 -4.54 2.37
N VAL A 485 14.92 -5.83 2.39
CA VAL A 485 14.98 -6.70 1.20
C VAL A 485 13.54 -7.03 0.81
N ILE A 486 13.06 -6.46 -0.29
CA ILE A 486 11.79 -6.91 -0.86
C ILE A 486 12.04 -8.28 -1.50
N ILE A 487 11.56 -9.35 -0.87
CA ILE A 487 11.51 -10.69 -1.47
C ILE A 487 10.36 -10.69 -2.48
N VAL A 488 10.63 -10.27 -3.72
CA VAL A 488 9.74 -10.62 -4.84
C VAL A 488 10.13 -12.03 -5.27
N LYS A 489 9.42 -13.05 -4.76
CA LYS A 489 9.57 -14.42 -5.28
C LYS A 489 8.23 -14.93 -5.80
N ILE A 490 8.05 -14.73 -7.10
CA ILE A 490 7.08 -15.47 -7.91
C ILE A 490 7.56 -16.91 -7.96
N HIS A 491 6.87 -17.82 -7.27
CA HIS A 491 7.04 -19.24 -7.54
C HIS A 491 6.16 -19.61 -8.72
N LYS A 492 6.79 -20.24 -9.70
CA LYS A 492 6.15 -20.99 -10.77
C LYS A 492 5.37 -22.15 -10.13
N VAL A 493 4.08 -22.26 -10.45
CA VAL A 493 3.34 -23.53 -10.27
C VAL A 493 3.69 -24.44 -11.44
#